data_AF-A0A5C4JBH2-F1
#
_entry.id   AF-A0A5C4JBH2-F1
#
_cell.length_a   1.000
_cell.length_b   1.000
_cell.length_c   1.000
_cell.angle_alpha   90.00
_cell.angle_beta   90.00
_cell.angle_gamma   90.00
#
_symmetry.space_group_name_H-M   'P 1'
#
loop_
_entity.id
_entity.type
_entity.pdbx_description
1 polymer ?
#
loop_
_entity_poly.entity_id
_entity_poly.type
_entity_poly.pdbx_seq_one_letter_code
_entity_poly.pdbx_strand_id
1 'polypeptide(L)' 'MKTYRPEVVAVRTPLLRVYGSGRAATTFTVLAVPGGGWAFHEARRGWGGFLCHCGGDIERTAQIIDRFLRDRSP' A
#
# COMPACT_ATOMS: atom_id res chain seq x y z
N MET A 1 13.28 7.88 -28.38
CA MET A 1 12.98 6.44 -28.34
C MET A 1 12.40 6.11 -26.97
N LYS A 2 11.09 5.82 -26.85
CA LYS A 2 10.47 5.41 -25.57
C LYS A 2 10.71 3.90 -25.40
N THR A 3 11.59 3.52 -24.49
CA THR A 3 11.93 2.13 -24.14
C THR A 3 10.98 1.53 -23.10
N TYR A 4 10.10 2.34 -22.50
CA TYR A 4 9.15 1.87 -21.51
C TYR A 4 8.05 1.01 -22.15
N ARG A 5 7.96 -0.24 -21.72
CA ARG A 5 6.80 -1.10 -21.94
C ARG A 5 6.10 -1.36 -20.60
N PRO A 6 4.83 -0.97 -20.44
CA PRO A 6 4.11 -1.27 -19.21
C PRO A 6 3.86 -2.78 -19.11
N GLU A 7 4.29 -3.39 -18.01
CA GLU A 7 3.82 -4.72 -17.61
C GLU A 7 2.40 -4.57 -17.06
N VAL A 8 1.41 -5.11 -17.78
CA VAL A 8 0.02 -5.18 -17.30
C VAL A 8 -0.14 -6.49 -16.53
N VAL A 9 -0.09 -6.40 -15.20
CA VAL A 9 -0.34 -7.54 -14.32
C VAL A 9 -1.79 -7.48 -13.85
N ALA A 10 -2.55 -8.55 -14.10
CA ALA A 10 -3.89 -8.69 -13.56
C ALA A 10 -3.79 -8.93 -12.04
N VAL A 11 -4.12 -7.91 -11.25
CA VAL A 11 -4.13 -8.01 -9.79
C VAL A 11 -5.55 -8.32 -9.31
N ARG A 12 -5.73 -9.44 -8.60
CA ARG A 12 -7.05 -9.86 -8.05
C ARG A 12 -7.38 -9.22 -6.71
N THR A 13 -6.42 -8.52 -6.10
CA THR A 13 -6.56 -7.86 -4.80
C THR A 13 -6.79 -6.36 -4.97
N PRO A 14 -7.64 -5.73 -4.16
CA PRO A 14 -7.86 -4.29 -4.25
C PRO A 14 -6.55 -3.55 -3.96
N LEU A 15 -6.19 -2.61 -4.85
CA LEU A 15 -4.98 -1.81 -4.75
C LEU A 15 -5.33 -0.37 -4.35
N LEU A 16 -4.68 0.14 -3.31
CA LEU A 16 -4.70 1.55 -2.94
C LEU A 16 -3.36 2.18 -3.33
N ARG A 17 -3.40 3.15 -4.25
CA ARG A 17 -2.20 3.88 -4.66
C ARG A 17 -2.16 5.24 -3.99
N VAL A 18 -1.14 5.46 -3.16
CA VAL A 18 -0.96 6.71 -2.42
C VAL A 18 0.14 7.53 -3.08
N TYR A 19 -0.16 8.79 -3.35
CA TYR A 19 0.76 9.75 -3.94
C TYR A 19 1.26 10.69 -2.85
N GLY A 20 2.57 10.68 -2.60
CA GLY A 20 3.23 11.74 -1.83
C GLY A 20 3.52 12.94 -2.73
N SER A 21 3.47 14.15 -2.18
CA SER A 21 3.83 15.36 -2.92
C SER A 21 5.25 15.26 -3.48
N GLY A 22 5.38 15.24 -4.81
CA GLY A 22 6.66 15.12 -5.51
C GLY A 22 7.35 13.75 -5.41
N ARG A 23 6.66 12.70 -4.92
CA ARG A 23 7.27 11.39 -4.64
C ARG A 23 6.72 10.28 -5.52
N ALA A 24 7.50 9.19 -5.63
CA ALA A 24 7.05 7.97 -6.26
C ALA A 24 5.81 7.42 -5.54
N ALA A 25 4.78 7.07 -6.32
CA ALA A 25 3.55 6.52 -5.78
C ALA A 25 3.80 5.14 -5.18
N THR A 26 3.30 4.91 -3.97
CA THR A 26 3.38 3.62 -3.28
C THR A 26 2.04 2.91 -3.36
N THR A 27 2.07 1.61 -3.61
CA THR A 27 0.87 0.78 -3.73
C THR A 27 0.72 -0.09 -2.48
N PHE A 28 -0.49 -0.11 -1.94
CA PHE A 28 -0.93 -0.96 -0.83
C PHE A 28 -2.02 -1.89 -1.33
N THR A 29 -2.23 -2.98 -0.60
CA THR A 29 -3.42 -3.84 -0.74
C THR A 29 -4.21 -3.80 0.56
N VAL A 30 -5.53 -3.96 0.45
CA VAL A 30 -6.42 -4.09 1.60
C VAL A 30 -6.95 -5.51 1.61
N LEU A 31 -6.56 -6.29 2.62
CA LEU A 31 -6.89 -7.71 2.71
C LEU A 31 -7.69 -8.00 3.98
N ALA A 32 -8.61 -8.95 3.88
CA ALA A 32 -9.28 -9.49 5.06
C ALA A 32 -8.26 -10.25 5.93
N VAL A 33 -8.37 -10.11 7.24
CA VAL A 33 -7.51 -10.78 8.21
C VAL A 33 -8.35 -11.68 9.14
N PRO A 34 -7.75 -12.72 9.76
CA PRO A 34 -8.44 -13.52 10.77
C PRO A 34 -9.09 -12.62 11.84
N GLY A 35 -10.33 -12.93 12.23
CA GLY A 35 -11.11 -12.11 13.16
C GLY A 35 -12.08 -11.12 12.51
N GLY A 36 -12.27 -11.19 11.17
CA GLY A 36 -13.34 -10.45 10.46
C GLY A 36 -13.02 -8.99 10.17
N GLY A 37 -11.77 -8.56 10.37
CA GLY A 37 -11.29 -7.23 10.05
C GLY A 37 -10.62 -7.15 8.68
N TRP A 38 -10.18 -5.95 8.34
CA TRP A 38 -9.35 -5.67 7.17
C TRP A 38 -8.00 -5.14 7.64
N ALA A 39 -6.97 -5.21 6.80
CA ALA A 39 -5.66 -4.64 7.08
C ALA A 39 -5.03 -4.06 5.81
N PHE A 40 -4.22 -3.02 6.01
CA PHE A 40 -3.32 -2.53 4.99
C PHE A 40 -2.09 -3.42 4.93
N HIS A 41 -1.75 -3.83 3.71
CA HIS A 41 -0.53 -4.58 3.40
C HIS A 41 0.24 -3.85 2.31
N GLU A 42 1.55 -3.92 2.35
CA GLU A 42 2.39 -3.41 1.27
C GLU A 42 2.19 -4.26 0.00
N ALA A 43 1.91 -3.63 -1.14
CA ALA A 43 1.79 -4.34 -2.41
C ALA A 43 3.15 -4.47 -3.13
N ARG A 44 4.13 -5.17 -2.53
CA ARG A 44 5.32 -5.62 -3.27
C ARG A 44 4.96 -6.81 -4.15
N ARG A 45 5.67 -6.99 -5.27
CA ARG A 45 5.55 -8.14 -6.19
C ARG A 45 5.73 -9.48 -5.44
N GLY A 46 4.67 -9.97 -4.80
CA GLY A 46 4.57 -11.28 -4.17
C GLY A 46 4.68 -11.38 -2.65
N TRP A 47 5.08 -10.32 -1.93
CA TRP A 47 5.25 -10.37 -0.45
C TRP A 47 4.46 -9.23 0.20
N GLY A 48 3.25 -9.55 0.65
CA GLY A 48 2.31 -8.62 1.28
C GLY A 48 2.64 -8.37 2.75
N GLY A 49 3.62 -7.52 3.03
CA GLY A 49 3.97 -7.16 4.41
C GLY A 49 2.80 -6.46 5.10
N PHE A 50 2.28 -7.04 6.19
CA PHE A 50 1.26 -6.40 7.02
C PHE A 50 1.78 -5.06 7.57
N LEU A 51 0.95 -4.02 7.50
CA LEU A 51 1.25 -2.70 8.06
C LEU A 51 0.42 -2.43 9.32
N CYS A 52 -0.90 -2.44 9.18
CA CYS A 52 -1.82 -2.15 10.27
C CYS A 52 -3.24 -2.62 9.95
N HIS A 53 -4.04 -2.85 11.00
CA HIS A 53 -5.47 -3.12 10.86
C HIS A 53 -6.23 -1.90 10.37
N CYS A 54 -7.24 -2.12 9.54
CA CYS A 54 -8.24 -1.14 9.18
C CYS A 54 -9.34 -1.16 10.25
N GLY A 55 -9.46 -0.08 11.02
CA GLY A 55 -10.56 0.12 11.97
C GLY A 55 -10.13 0.70 13.31
N GLY A 56 -11.10 1.24 14.05
CA GLY A 56 -10.92 1.83 15.37
C GLY A 56 -10.39 3.27 15.35
N ASP A 57 -9.25 3.50 14.71
CA ASP A 57 -8.57 4.81 14.72
C ASP A 57 -8.00 5.16 13.34
N ILE A 58 -8.71 6.05 12.64
CA ILE A 58 -8.35 6.50 11.29
C ILE A 58 -7.08 7.37 11.34
N GLU A 59 -6.94 8.20 12.36
CA GLU A 59 -5.79 9.11 12.52
C GLU A 59 -4.52 8.31 12.76
N ARG A 60 -4.59 7.30 13.62
CA ARG A 60 -3.48 6.38 13.86
C ARG A 60 -3.09 5.61 12.60
N THR A 61 -4.08 5.15 11.84
CA THR A 61 -3.85 4.46 10.56
C THR A 61 -3.14 5.38 9.57
N ALA A 62 -3.59 6.63 9.44
CA ALA A 62 -2.97 7.63 8.58
C ALA A 62 -1.52 7.93 9.00
N GLN A 63 -1.25 8.04 10.32
CA GLN A 63 0.11 8.24 10.83
C GLN A 63 1.05 7.07 10.52
N ILE A 64 0.57 5.82 10.61
CA ILE A 64 1.36 4.63 10.28
C ILE A 64 1.72 4.63 8.79
N ILE A 65 0.74 4.91 7.92
CA ILE A 65 0.97 4.98 6.47
C ILE A 65 1.92 6.13 6.13
N ASP A 66 1.72 7.32 6.71
CA ASP A 66 2.57 8.48 6.46
C ASP A 66 4.02 8.23 6.91
N ARG A 67 4.23 7.66 8.10
CA ARG A 67 5.58 7.26 8.55
C ARG A 67 6.22 6.26 7.59
N PHE A 68 5.48 5.22 7.18
CA PHE A 68 5.97 4.24 6.22
C PHE A 68 6.39 4.88 4.88
N LEU A 69 5.64 5.87 4.41
CA LEU A 69 5.98 6.61 3.19
C LEU A 69 7.21 7.49 3.37
N ARG A 70 7.41 8.10 4.54
CA ARG A 70 8.62 8.90 4.85
C ARG A 70 9.87 8.03 4.91
N ASP A 71 9.81 6.87 5.57
CA ASP A 71 10.94 5.96 5.75
C ASP A 71 11.46 5.37 4.41
N ARG A 72 10.65 5.43 3.34
CA ARG A 72 11.00 4.97 1.99
C ARG A 72 11.36 6.09 1.02
N SER A 73 11.31 7.33 1.48
CA SER A 73 11.89 8.44 0.75
C SER A 73 13.42 8.34 0.89
N PRO A 74 14.20 8.35 -0.21
CA PRO A 74 15.63 8.60 -0.11
C PRO A 74 15.91 9.97 0.50
#